data_AF-A0A3L7ZMY9-F1
#
_entry.id   AF-A0A3L7ZMY9-F1
#
_cell.length_a   1.000
_cell.length_b   1.000
_cell.length_c   1.000
_cell.angle_alpha   90.00
_cell.angle_beta   90.00
_cell.angle_gamma   90.00
#
_symmetry.space_group_name_H-M   'P 1'
#
loop_
_entity.id
_entity.type
_entity.pdbx_description
1 polymer ?
#
loop_
_entity_poly.entity_id
_entity_poly.type
_entity_poly.pdbx_seq_one_letter_code
_entity_poly.pdbx_strand_id
1 'polypeptide(L)'
;MGEKSIYIHSFSVDNMWNRVKLVWNDIRPNVNIIVGINGSGKTTLLNCINDYYNSKKSLYKCNGTPLGIPVQFIRSFDVPLANRKKKDSPLYQELEKSYFSLPIISSIFLITG
;
A
#
# COMPACT_ATOMS: atom_id res chain seq x y z
N MET A 1 30.99 -8.53 -3.08
CA MET A 1 29.54 -8.80 -3.25
C MET A 1 28.83 -7.91 -2.25
N GLY A 2 28.11 -6.88 -2.69
CA GLY A 2 27.56 -5.87 -1.78
C GLY A 2 26.59 -6.49 -0.77
N GLU A 3 26.70 -6.09 0.49
CA GLU A 3 25.78 -6.53 1.55
C GLU A 3 24.36 -6.13 1.17
N LYS A 4 23.44 -7.10 1.19
CA LYS A 4 22.03 -6.86 0.92
C LYS A 4 21.34 -6.43 2.22
N SER A 5 20.58 -5.33 2.18
CA SER A 5 19.88 -4.84 3.37
C SER A 5 18.64 -5.68 3.68
N ILE A 6 18.18 -5.60 4.93
CA ILE A 6 16.86 -6.10 5.36
C ILE A 6 15.79 -5.00 5.34
N TYR A 7 16.18 -3.74 5.17
CA TYR A 7 15.28 -2.59 5.13
C TYR A 7 15.42 -1.83 3.81
N ILE A 8 14.30 -1.25 3.37
CA ILE A 8 14.30 -0.30 2.25
C ILE A 8 14.75 1.06 2.80
N HIS A 9 15.87 1.58 2.31
CA HIS A 9 16.38 2.90 2.70
C HIS A 9 16.06 3.97 1.66
N SER A 10 15.95 3.56 0.40
CA SER A 10 15.62 4.45 -0.71
C SER A 10 14.82 3.73 -1.78
N PHE A 11 13.96 4.50 -2.44
CA PHE A 11 13.18 4.06 -3.58
C PHE A 11 12.97 5.20 -4.56
N SER A 12 13.00 4.91 -5.85
CA SER A 12 12.78 5.89 -6.91
C SER A 12 11.91 5.32 -8.02
N VAL A 13 11.10 6.20 -8.59
CA VAL A 13 10.26 5.92 -9.76
C VAL A 13 10.52 7.00 -10.79
N ASP A 14 11.01 6.60 -11.96
CA ASP A 14 11.20 7.49 -13.09
C ASP A 14 9.92 7.51 -13.96
N ASN A 15 9.62 8.70 -14.52
CA ASN A 15 8.55 8.92 -15.49
C ASN A 15 7.16 8.47 -15.02
N MET A 16 6.85 8.68 -13.75
CA MET A 16 5.49 8.47 -13.23
C MET A 16 4.52 9.43 -13.94
N TRP A 17 3.47 8.86 -14.54
CA TRP A 17 2.54 9.57 -15.45
C TRP A 17 3.23 10.39 -16.55
N ASN A 18 4.38 9.92 -17.04
CA ASN A 18 5.20 10.58 -18.06
C ASN A 18 5.66 12.01 -17.69
N ARG A 19 5.62 12.38 -16.41
CA ARG A 19 5.87 13.78 -16.01
C ARG A 19 6.61 13.94 -14.68
N VAL A 20 6.57 12.95 -13.80
CA VAL A 20 7.17 13.05 -12.46
C VAL A 20 8.28 12.04 -12.29
N LYS A 21 9.42 12.50 -11.80
CA LYS A 21 10.42 11.64 -11.16
C LYS A 21 10.23 11.74 -9.66
N LEU A 22 9.95 10.61 -9.01
CA LEU A 22 9.82 10.51 -7.57
C LEU A 22 11.07 9.87 -6.99
N VAL A 23 11.67 10.53 -6.01
CA VAL A 23 12.81 10.00 -5.25
C VAL A 23 12.44 10.07 -3.78
N TRP A 24 12.47 8.93 -3.10
CA TRP A 24 12.23 8.80 -1.68
C TRP A 24 13.50 8.28 -1.01
N ASN A 25 14.18 9.18 -0.30
CA ASN A 25 15.36 8.88 0.50
C ASN A 25 14.98 8.78 1.98
N ASP A 26 15.89 8.21 2.78
CA ASP A 26 15.77 8.15 4.23
C ASP A 26 14.47 7.47 4.73
N ILE A 27 14.05 6.42 4.00
CA ILE A 27 12.90 5.60 4.39
C ILE A 27 13.19 4.97 5.75
N ARG A 28 12.30 5.19 6.72
CA ARG A 28 12.49 4.68 8.07
C ARG A 28 12.28 3.17 8.10
N PRO A 29 13.11 2.40 8.83
CA PRO A 29 12.95 0.95 8.92
C PRO A 29 11.68 0.54 9.67
N ASN A 30 11.15 1.41 10.53
CA ASN A 30 10.00 1.10 11.38
C ASN A 30 8.68 1.40 10.65
N VAL A 31 8.31 2.68 10.57
CA VAL A 31 7.02 3.11 10.03
C VAL A 31 7.20 4.37 9.20
N ASN A 32 6.55 4.40 8.04
CA ASN A 32 6.44 5.57 7.17
C ASN A 32 4.96 5.79 6.87
N ILE A 33 4.52 7.05 6.84
CA ILE A 33 3.12 7.42 6.57
C ILE A 33 3.09 8.23 5.27
N ILE A 34 2.30 7.78 4.30
CA ILE A 34 2.09 8.48 3.03
C ILE A 34 0.73 9.18 3.08
N VAL A 35 0.75 10.51 3.12
CA VAL A 35 -0.46 11.35 3.13
C VAL A 35 -0.57 12.13 1.82
N GLY A 36 -1.79 12.38 1.38
CA GLY A 36 -2.07 13.17 0.18
C GLY A 36 -3.52 13.10 -0.21
N ILE A 37 -3.96 14.02 -1.07
CA ILE A 37 -5.34 14.08 -1.57
C ILE A 37 -5.71 12.85 -2.40
N ASN A 38 -7.00 12.64 -2.64
CA ASN A 38 -7.46 11.59 -3.54
C ASN A 38 -6.92 11.81 -4.96
N GLY A 39 -6.53 10.71 -5.63
CA GLY A 39 -5.89 10.79 -6.95
C GLY A 39 -4.41 11.21 -6.94
N SER A 40 -3.79 11.50 -5.78
CA SER A 40 -2.39 11.94 -5.71
C SER A 40 -1.35 10.84 -6.00
N GLY A 41 -1.77 9.60 -6.29
CA GLY A 41 -0.88 8.49 -6.65
C GLY A 41 -0.28 7.67 -5.51
N LYS A 42 -0.76 7.81 -4.27
CA LYS A 42 -0.29 7.01 -3.11
C LYS A 42 -0.29 5.51 -3.39
N THR A 43 -1.43 4.98 -3.83
CA THR A 43 -1.58 3.56 -4.19
C THR A 43 -0.67 3.18 -5.35
N THR A 44 -0.50 4.07 -6.33
CA THR A 44 0.38 3.83 -7.47
C THR A 44 1.84 3.70 -7.04
N LEU A 45 2.32 4.56 -6.12
CA LEU A 45 3.65 4.45 -5.54
C LEU A 45 3.83 3.12 -4.79
N LEU A 46 2.88 2.74 -3.94
CA LEU A 46 2.92 1.46 -3.21
C LEU A 46 2.95 0.25 -4.17
N ASN A 47 2.17 0.30 -5.25
CA ASN A 47 2.20 -0.75 -6.28
C ASN A 47 3.56 -0.82 -6.98
N CYS A 48 4.19 0.32 -7.30
CA CYS A 48 5.53 0.35 -7.90
C CYS A 48 6.57 -0.31 -6.99
N ILE A 49 6.50 -0.04 -5.68
CA ILE A 49 7.38 -0.67 -4.67
C ILE A 49 7.14 -2.18 -4.65
N ASN A 50 5.89 -2.60 -4.54
CA ASN A 50 5.52 -4.01 -4.54
C ASN A 50 6.00 -4.72 -5.82
N ASP A 51 5.78 -4.12 -6.99
CA ASP A 51 6.13 -4.74 -8.27
C ASP A 51 7.64 -4.87 -8.45
N TYR A 52 8.40 -3.85 -8.03
CA TYR A 52 9.86 -3.87 -8.04
C TYR A 52 10.43 -5.00 -7.17
N TYR A 53 9.97 -5.10 -5.91
CA TYR A 53 10.53 -6.08 -4.97
C TYR A 53 10.02 -7.51 -5.16
N ASN A 54 8.87 -7.69 -5.82
CA ASN A 54 8.32 -9.00 -6.15
C ASN A 54 8.58 -9.42 -7.60
N SER A 55 9.48 -8.74 -8.30
CA SER A 55 9.84 -9.03 -9.70
C SER A 55 8.63 -9.12 -10.63
N LYS A 56 7.57 -8.33 -10.36
CA LYS A 56 6.41 -8.20 -11.24
C LYS A 56 6.73 -7.19 -12.33
N LYS A 57 6.00 -7.25 -13.43
CA LYS A 57 6.13 -6.27 -14.51
C LYS A 57 5.63 -4.91 -14.01
N SER A 58 6.56 -4.05 -13.61
CA SER A 58 6.26 -2.67 -13.26
C SER A 58 5.89 -1.86 -14.50
N LEU A 59 4.90 -0.98 -14.36
CA LEU A 59 4.54 0.01 -15.38
C LEU A 59 5.60 1.12 -15.51
N TYR A 60 6.40 1.31 -14.47
CA TYR A 60 7.39 2.39 -14.37
C TYR A 60 8.78 1.82 -14.15
N LYS A 61 9.80 2.59 -14.54
CA LYS A 61 11.18 2.26 -14.23
C LYS A 61 11.43 2.60 -12.77
N CYS A 62 11.68 1.57 -11.96
CA CYS A 62 11.89 1.70 -10.53
C CYS A 62 13.32 1.29 -10.16
N ASN A 63 13.89 1.93 -9.16
CA ASN A 63 15.12 1.49 -8.50
C ASN A 63 14.93 1.62 -6.99
N GLY A 64 15.49 0.69 -6.22
CA GLY A 64 15.44 0.73 -4.77
C GLY A 64 16.63 0.06 -4.12
N THR A 65 16.66 0.10 -2.78
CA THR A 65 17.65 -0.61 -1.98
C THR A 65 17.61 -2.11 -2.29
N PRO A 66 18.75 -2.77 -2.64
CA PRO A 66 18.81 -4.21 -2.81
C PRO A 66 18.53 -4.95 -1.50
N LEU A 67 17.54 -5.84 -1.51
CA LEU A 67 17.13 -6.60 -0.32
C LEU A 67 17.59 -8.05 -0.36
N GLY A 68 17.95 -8.57 0.82
CA GLY A 68 18.34 -9.97 1.03
C GLY A 68 17.18 -10.87 1.45
N ILE A 69 16.00 -10.28 1.68
CA ILE A 69 14.80 -10.94 2.19
C ILE A 69 13.60 -10.67 1.28
N PRO A 70 12.60 -11.57 1.26
CA PRO A 70 11.36 -11.34 0.52
C PRO A 70 10.54 -10.19 1.14
N VAL A 71 9.79 -9.47 0.29
CA VAL A 71 8.92 -8.36 0.70
C VAL A 71 7.46 -8.79 0.62
N GLN A 72 6.73 -8.64 1.73
CA GLN A 72 5.29 -8.87 1.77
C GLN A 72 4.54 -7.55 1.59
N PHE A 73 3.58 -7.53 0.65
CA PHE A 73 2.67 -6.41 0.48
C PHE A 73 1.28 -6.79 1.03
N ILE A 74 0.82 -6.04 2.02
CA ILE A 74 -0.44 -6.28 2.74
C ILE A 74 -1.40 -5.12 2.48
N ARG A 75 -2.62 -5.44 2.05
CA ARG A 75 -3.71 -4.49 1.82
C ARG A 75 -4.87 -4.80 2.76
N SER A 76 -5.76 -3.82 2.94
CA SER A 76 -6.96 -3.97 3.76
C SER A 76 -7.88 -5.13 3.33
N PHE A 77 -7.78 -5.59 2.08
CA PHE A 77 -8.57 -6.70 1.55
C PHE A 77 -7.87 -8.07 1.62
N ASP A 78 -6.61 -8.13 2.05
CA ASP A 78 -5.86 -9.40 2.17
C ASP A 78 -6.23 -10.17 3.46
N VAL A 79 -7.34 -9.79 4.11
CA VAL A 79 -7.98 -10.52 5.21
C VAL A 79 -8.50 -11.87 4.67
N PRO A 80 -8.14 -13.01 5.28
CA PRO A 80 -8.58 -14.34 4.83
C PRO A 80 -10.10 -14.42 4.69
N LEU A 81 -10.59 -15.11 3.65
CA LEU A 81 -12.01 -15.32 3.37
C LEU A 81 -12.78 -15.86 4.58
N ALA A 82 -12.15 -16.69 5.41
CA ALA A 82 -12.71 -17.22 6.65
C ALA A 82 -13.06 -16.14 7.69
N ASN A 83 -12.41 -14.98 7.62
CA ASN A 83 -12.65 -13.81 8.48
C ASN A 83 -13.50 -12.73 7.82
N ARG A 84 -13.98 -12.93 6.57
CA ARG A 84 -15.04 -12.07 6.05
C ARG A 84 -16.27 -12.32 6.92
N LYS A 85 -16.73 -11.26 7.59
CA LYS A 85 -17.94 -11.28 8.43
C LYS A 85 -19.01 -12.11 7.72
N LYS A 86 -19.51 -13.16 8.39
CA LYS A 86 -20.67 -13.91 7.90
C LYS A 86 -21.74 -12.88 7.55
N LYS A 87 -22.07 -12.76 6.27
CA LYS A 87 -23.10 -11.83 5.79
C LYS A 87 -24.46 -12.10 6.43
N ASP A 88 -24.62 -13.29 7.00
CA ASP A 88 -25.80 -13.73 7.73
C ASP A 88 -25.79 -13.34 9.21
N SER A 89 -24.76 -12.63 9.70
CA SER A 89 -24.79 -12.16 11.09
C SER A 89 -25.83 -11.03 11.24
N PRO A 90 -26.71 -11.09 12.26
CA PRO A 90 -27.70 -10.05 12.51
C PRO A 90 -27.09 -8.66 12.62
N LEU A 91 -25.91 -8.58 13.25
CA LEU A 91 -25.15 -7.33 13.39
C LEU A 91 -24.69 -6.75 12.03
N TYR A 92 -24.32 -7.60 11.07
CA TYR A 92 -23.94 -7.14 9.73
C TYR A 92 -25.14 -6.55 8.98
N GLN A 93 -26.32 -7.15 9.11
CA GLN A 93 -27.56 -6.64 8.51
C GLN A 93 -28.01 -5.31 9.13
N GLU A 94 -27.83 -5.15 10.44
CA GLU A 94 -28.14 -3.91 11.16
C GLU A 94 -27.15 -2.78 10.79
N LEU A 95 -25.87 -3.12 10.66
CA LEU A 95 -24.84 -2.20 10.15
C LEU A 95 -25.12 -1.79 8.71
N GLU A 96 -25.47 -2.70 7.80
CA GLU A 96 -25.83 -2.36 6.41
C GLU A 96 -27.01 -1.38 6.35
N LYS A 97 -28.08 -1.64 7.12
CA LYS A 97 -29.24 -0.73 7.19
C LYS A 97 -28.84 0.68 7.64
N SER A 98 -27.89 0.80 8.57
CA SER A 98 -27.38 2.09 9.05
C SER A 98 -26.39 2.77 8.08
N TYR A 99 -25.67 2.00 7.27
CA TYR A 99 -24.68 2.51 6.34
C TYR A 99 -25.31 3.17 5.10
N PHE A 100 -26.48 2.67 4.68
CA PHE A 100 -27.24 3.24 3.56
C PHE A 100 -28.01 4.52 3.91
N SER A 101 -28.07 4.93 5.19
CA SER A 101 -28.76 6.16 5.62
C SER A 101 -27.83 7.36 5.86
N LEU A 102 -26.51 7.20 5.69
CA LEU A 102 -25.54 8.27 5.93
C LEU A 102 -24.86 8.72 4.62
N PRO A 103 -24.71 10.04 4.39
CA PRO A 103 -23.94 10.55 3.26
C PRO A 103 -22.48 10.16 3.43
N ILE A 104 -21.96 9.46 2.42
CA ILE A 104 -20.73 8.68 2.44
C ILE A 104 -19.50 9.61 2.59
N ILE A 105 -18.86 9.64 3.77
CA ILE A 105 -17.48 10.09 3.89
C ILE A 105 -16.60 8.87 3.70
N SER A 106 -15.99 8.76 2.52
CA SER A 106 -15.11 7.65 2.18
C SER A 106 -13.70 7.85 2.78
N SER A 107 -13.29 6.84 3.57
CA SER A 107 -11.91 6.44 3.88
C SER A 107 -11.18 7.22 4.99
N ILE A 108 -11.35 6.78 6.23
CA ILE A 108 -10.30 6.88 7.26
C ILE A 108 -9.47 5.60 7.17
N PHE A 109 -8.21 5.72 6.75
CA PHE A 109 -7.20 4.68 6.95
C PHE A 109 -6.55 4.92 8.31
N LEU A 110 -6.87 4.07 9.29
CA LEU A 110 -6.15 3.96 10.55
C LEU A 110 -5.57 2.55 10.61
N ILE A 111 -4.24 2.44 10.52
CA ILE A 111 -3.50 1.28 10.98
C ILE A 111 -3.04 1.61 12.40
N THR A 112 -3.58 0.90 13.38
CA THR A 112 -3.00 0.84 14.73
C THR A 112 -3.16 -0.56 15.28
N GLY A 113 -2.06 -1.08 15.84
CA GLY A 113 -1.99 -2.06 16.95
C GLY A 113 -2.67 -3.40 16.75
#